data_AF-A0A0K1QCL1-F1
#
_entry.id   AF-A0A0K1QCL1-F1
#
_cell.length_a   1.000
_cell.length_b   1.000
_cell.length_c   1.000
_cell.angle_alpha   90.00
_cell.angle_beta   90.00
_cell.angle_gamma   90.00
#
_symmetry.space_group_name_H-M   'P 1'
#
loop_
_entity.id
_entity.type
_entity.pdbx_description
1 polymer ?
#
loop_
_entity_poly.entity_id
_entity_poly.type
_entity_poly.pdbx_seq_one_letter_code
_entity_poly.pdbx_strand_id
1 'polypeptide(L)'
;MSYAERMIVAVAFAAFVVALALARFVRSRKSTTSEEAKDSTPALDGWIASVLEDELAETALGIKNATSDERKKLTRSLRGEPDPDVVGRIEDAVRTVELEFIRYAHEQDAEVALRVRYENGKDAPAKTKRVSWTEVPEAVRADFERRGSTHVFRTWVFPWARVRAL
;
A
#
# COMPACT_ATOMS: atom_id res chain seq x y z
N MET A 1 38.70 26.91 -22.75
CA MET A 1 38.08 25.64 -22.31
C MET A 1 38.07 24.70 -23.51
N SER A 2 38.92 23.69 -23.49
CA SER A 2 39.12 22.74 -24.59
C SER A 2 37.88 21.85 -24.77
N TYR A 3 37.65 21.33 -25.98
CA TYR A 3 36.53 20.42 -26.27
C TYR A 3 36.54 19.18 -25.35
N ALA A 4 37.74 18.74 -24.96
CA ALA A 4 37.94 17.66 -24.00
C ALA A 4 37.38 18.00 -22.60
N GLU A 5 37.54 19.23 -22.12
CA GLU A 5 37.05 19.66 -20.81
C GLU A 5 35.52 19.73 -20.78
N ARG A 6 34.89 20.18 -21.87
CA ARG A 6 33.42 20.19 -22.01
C ARG A 6 32.83 18.79 -22.07
N MET A 7 33.52 17.86 -22.73
CA MET A 7 33.07 16.47 -22.83
C MET A 7 33.14 15.75 -21.48
N ILE A 8 34.21 15.96 -20.70
CA ILE A 8 34.36 15.38 -19.36
C ILE A 8 33.26 15.88 -18.41
N VAL A 9 32.96 17.19 -18.43
CA VAL A 9 31.90 17.78 -17.60
C VAL A 9 30.52 17.26 -17.99
N ALA A 10 30.24 17.10 -19.29
CA ALA A 10 28.96 16.57 -19.77
C ALA A 10 28.73 15.11 -19.35
N VAL A 11 29.77 14.26 -19.45
CA VAL A 11 29.69 12.85 -19.04
C VAL A 11 29.50 12.72 -17.53
N ALA A 12 30.22 13.52 -16.74
CA ALA A 12 30.06 13.54 -15.28
C ALA A 12 28.66 13.98 -14.86
N PHE A 13 28.09 14.99 -15.54
CA PHE A 13 26.73 15.45 -15.26
C PHE A 13 25.67 14.41 -15.63
N ALA A 14 25.81 13.76 -16.79
CA ALA A 14 24.90 12.68 -17.19
C ALA A 14 24.94 11.50 -16.20
N ALA A 15 26.13 11.09 -15.77
CA ALA A 15 26.29 10.03 -14.76
C ALA A 15 25.65 10.41 -13.42
N PHE A 16 25.77 11.68 -13.00
CA PHE A 16 25.15 12.19 -11.78
C PHE A 16 23.62 12.20 -11.86
N VAL A 17 23.04 12.61 -12.99
CA VAL A 17 21.59 12.59 -13.22
C VAL A 17 21.06 11.15 -13.22
N VAL A 18 21.76 10.21 -13.87
CA VAL A 18 21.40 8.79 -13.86
C VAL A 18 21.50 8.21 -12.45
N ALA A 19 22.56 8.54 -11.70
CA ALA A 19 22.70 8.10 -10.31
C ALA A 19 21.59 8.66 -9.42
N LEU A 20 21.19 9.92 -9.59
CA LEU A 20 20.07 10.52 -8.87
C LEU A 20 18.72 9.88 -9.24
N ALA A 21 18.49 9.60 -10.52
CA ALA A 21 17.28 8.92 -10.98
C ALA A 21 17.21 7.49 -10.41
N LEU A 22 18.31 6.74 -10.45
CA LEU A 22 18.41 5.41 -9.85
C LEU A 22 18.26 5.45 -8.33
N ALA A 23 18.89 6.41 -7.65
CA ALA A 23 18.74 6.58 -6.20
C ALA A 23 17.29 6.90 -5.81
N ARG A 24 16.60 7.74 -6.58
CA ARG A 24 15.18 8.05 -6.35
C ARG A 24 14.28 6.84 -6.62
N PHE A 25 14.58 6.08 -7.67
CA PHE A 25 13.86 4.86 -8.02
C PHE A 25 14.05 3.74 -6.98
N VAL A 26 15.29 3.53 -6.52
CA VAL A 26 15.60 2.55 -5.46
C VAL A 26 15.03 2.99 -4.11
N ARG A 27 15.07 4.28 -3.78
CA ARG A 27 14.46 4.80 -2.54
C ARG A 27 12.93 4.70 -2.54
N SER A 28 12.31 4.75 -3.72
CA SER A 28 10.88 4.44 -3.89
C SER A 28 10.55 2.95 -3.66
N ARG A 29 11.52 2.04 -3.78
CA ARG A 29 11.33 0.60 -3.52
C ARG A 29 11.82 0.15 -2.15
N LYS A 30 12.65 0.95 -1.47
CA LYS A 30 13.30 0.58 -0.19
C LYS A 30 12.51 0.94 1.07
N SER A 31 11.20 1.15 0.97
CA SER A 31 10.31 1.20 2.15
C SER A 31 9.72 -0.17 2.52
N THR A 32 10.03 -1.23 1.76
CA THR A 32 9.52 -2.60 1.98
C THR A 32 10.55 -3.48 2.66
N THR A 33 11.12 -3.03 3.78
CA THR A 33 11.94 -3.91 4.62
C THR A 33 11.78 -3.48 6.08
N SER A 34 11.14 -4.37 6.85
CA SER A 34 11.15 -4.43 8.31
C SER A 34 10.26 -3.46 9.11
N GLU A 35 8.94 -3.71 9.14
CA GLU A 35 8.09 -3.64 10.37
C GLU A 35 6.67 -4.24 10.17
N GLU A 36 6.50 -5.19 9.24
CA GLU A 36 5.19 -5.66 8.72
C GLU A 36 4.29 -6.39 9.74
N ALA A 37 4.79 -6.75 10.91
CA ALA A 37 4.02 -7.42 11.97
C ALA A 37 3.37 -6.45 12.98
N LYS A 38 3.62 -5.13 12.89
CA LYS A 38 3.18 -4.16 13.91
C LYS A 38 2.16 -3.12 13.43
N ASP A 39 1.80 -3.13 12.14
CA ASP A 39 1.03 -2.03 11.53
C ASP A 39 -0.45 -2.36 11.26
N SER A 40 -0.92 -3.59 11.57
CA SER A 40 -2.33 -3.97 11.50
C SER A 40 -2.74 -4.88 12.67
N THR A 41 -4.01 -4.81 13.07
CA THR A 41 -4.61 -5.74 14.05
C THR A 41 -5.47 -6.78 13.32
N PRO A 42 -5.69 -7.99 13.87
CA PRO A 42 -6.52 -9.01 13.22
C PRO A 42 -7.94 -8.53 12.87
N ALA A 43 -8.52 -7.67 13.71
CA ALA A 43 -9.82 -7.06 13.45
C ALA A 43 -9.77 -6.07 12.28
N LEU A 44 -8.68 -5.32 12.14
CA LEU A 44 -8.46 -4.42 11.02
C LEU A 44 -8.20 -5.18 9.73
N ASP A 45 -7.40 -6.25 9.77
CA ASP A 45 -7.12 -7.10 8.61
C ASP A 45 -8.40 -7.77 8.09
N GLY A 46 -9.29 -8.23 8.97
CA GLY A 46 -10.59 -8.77 8.57
C GLY A 46 -11.48 -7.74 7.87
N TRP A 47 -11.47 -6.49 8.35
CA TRP A 47 -12.18 -5.40 7.69
C TRP A 47 -11.55 -5.03 6.34
N ILE A 48 -10.22 -4.91 6.27
CA ILE A 48 -9.50 -4.61 5.02
C ILE A 48 -9.79 -5.68 3.97
N ALA A 49 -9.74 -6.96 4.35
CA ALA A 49 -10.04 -8.06 3.44
C ALA A 49 -11.48 -7.97 2.90
N SER A 50 -12.46 -7.65 3.74
CA SER A 50 -13.85 -7.48 3.30
C SER A 50 -14.01 -6.33 2.32
N VAL A 51 -13.38 -5.18 2.59
CA VAL A 51 -13.48 -4.00 1.72
C VAL A 51 -12.75 -4.22 0.40
N LEU A 52 -11.55 -4.81 0.45
CA LEU A 52 -10.80 -5.16 -0.76
C LEU A 52 -11.51 -6.22 -1.58
N GLU A 53 -12.22 -7.16 -0.96
CA GLU A 53 -13.05 -8.10 -1.68
C GLU A 53 -14.05 -7.34 -2.55
N ASP A 54 -14.88 -6.47 -1.96
CA ASP A 54 -15.89 -5.72 -2.71
C ASP A 54 -15.26 -4.84 -3.81
N GLU A 55 -14.21 -4.09 -3.48
CA GLU A 55 -13.56 -3.13 -4.38
C GLU A 55 -12.80 -3.80 -5.54
N LEU A 56 -12.03 -4.86 -5.25
CA LEU A 56 -11.27 -5.59 -6.28
C LEU A 56 -12.18 -6.46 -7.14
N ALA A 57 -13.26 -6.96 -6.56
CA ALA A 57 -14.30 -7.64 -7.28
C ALA A 57 -14.88 -6.67 -8.33
N GLU A 58 -15.32 -5.47 -7.95
CA GLU A 58 -15.83 -4.44 -8.88
C GLU A 58 -14.82 -4.01 -9.94
N THR A 59 -13.57 -3.71 -9.53
CA THR A 59 -12.60 -3.06 -10.41
C THR A 59 -11.64 -4.04 -11.10
N ALA A 60 -10.89 -4.84 -10.34
CA ALA A 60 -9.81 -5.68 -10.87
C ALA A 60 -10.33 -6.94 -11.60
N LEU A 61 -11.45 -7.50 -11.12
CA LEU A 61 -12.13 -8.63 -11.77
C LEU A 61 -13.25 -8.18 -12.72
N GLY A 62 -13.47 -6.86 -12.85
CA GLY A 62 -14.43 -6.29 -13.81
C GLY A 62 -15.88 -6.64 -13.51
N ILE A 63 -16.29 -6.64 -12.23
CA ILE A 63 -17.66 -7.00 -11.82
C ILE A 63 -18.66 -5.90 -12.20
N LYS A 64 -19.07 -5.95 -13.46
CA LYS A 64 -20.47 -6.32 -13.69
C LYS A 64 -20.68 -7.83 -13.79
N ASN A 65 -19.63 -8.64 -13.99
CA ASN A 65 -19.77 -10.06 -14.38
C ASN A 65 -18.89 -11.12 -13.65
N ALA A 66 -18.05 -10.80 -12.66
CA ALA A 66 -17.27 -11.89 -12.02
C ALA A 66 -18.19 -12.88 -11.31
N THR A 67 -17.84 -14.14 -11.53
CA THR A 67 -18.62 -15.29 -11.11
C THR A 67 -18.54 -15.47 -9.59
N SER A 68 -19.51 -16.19 -9.02
CA SER A 68 -19.48 -16.55 -7.60
C SER A 68 -18.20 -17.34 -7.24
N ASP A 69 -17.65 -18.10 -8.19
CA ASP A 69 -16.41 -18.84 -8.00
C ASP A 69 -15.18 -17.92 -7.91
N GLU A 70 -15.09 -16.91 -8.77
CA GLU A 70 -14.01 -15.92 -8.74
C GLU A 70 -14.02 -15.11 -7.44
N ARG A 71 -15.19 -14.70 -6.94
CA ARG A 71 -15.29 -14.04 -5.63
C ARG A 71 -14.78 -14.94 -4.50
N LYS A 72 -15.16 -16.23 -4.49
CA LYS A 72 -14.66 -17.19 -3.49
C LYS A 72 -13.14 -17.36 -3.56
N LYS A 73 -12.55 -17.37 -4.76
CA LYS A 73 -11.09 -17.41 -4.96
C LYS A 73 -10.42 -16.13 -4.44
N LEU A 74 -11.03 -14.97 -4.69
CA LEU A 74 -10.58 -13.68 -4.16
C LEU A 74 -10.58 -13.66 -2.64
N THR A 75 -11.71 -14.01 -2.00
CA THR A 75 -11.82 -14.08 -0.53
C THR A 75 -10.75 -14.99 0.07
N ARG A 76 -10.55 -16.19 -0.52
CA ARG A 76 -9.52 -17.14 -0.05
C ARG A 76 -8.11 -16.57 -0.19
N SER A 77 -7.82 -15.94 -1.33
CA SER A 77 -6.52 -15.30 -1.58
C SER A 77 -6.21 -14.21 -0.55
N LEU A 78 -7.20 -13.34 -0.26
CA LEU A 78 -7.08 -12.30 0.76
C LEU A 78 -6.98 -12.84 2.19
N ARG A 79 -7.33 -14.11 2.42
CA ARG A 79 -7.21 -14.80 3.71
C ARG A 79 -5.96 -15.67 3.84
N GLY A 80 -5.04 -15.60 2.88
CA GLY A 80 -3.75 -16.29 2.94
C GLY A 80 -3.70 -17.62 2.18
N GLU A 81 -4.73 -17.97 1.41
CA GLU A 81 -4.72 -19.08 0.45
C GLU A 81 -4.66 -18.52 -0.99
N PRO A 82 -3.48 -18.07 -1.47
CA PRO A 82 -3.36 -17.39 -2.75
C PRO A 82 -3.68 -18.31 -3.93
N ASP A 83 -4.62 -17.87 -4.76
CA ASP A 83 -4.88 -18.44 -6.08
C ASP A 83 -4.03 -17.69 -7.13
N PRO A 84 -3.19 -18.37 -7.94
CA PRO A 84 -2.23 -17.72 -8.83
C PRO A 84 -2.90 -16.84 -9.91
N ASP A 85 -4.07 -17.22 -10.41
CA ASP A 85 -4.79 -16.46 -11.44
C ASP A 85 -5.33 -15.16 -10.84
N VAL A 86 -5.87 -15.22 -9.62
CA VAL A 86 -6.37 -14.04 -8.90
C VAL A 86 -5.23 -13.12 -8.51
N VAL A 87 -4.14 -13.68 -7.95
CA VAL A 87 -2.97 -12.91 -7.53
C VAL A 87 -2.37 -12.16 -8.71
N GLY A 88 -2.17 -12.82 -9.86
CA GLY A 88 -1.64 -12.17 -11.06
C GLY A 88 -2.50 -10.98 -11.50
N ARG A 89 -3.82 -11.16 -11.58
CA ARG A 89 -4.75 -10.07 -11.93
C ARG A 89 -4.70 -8.90 -10.94
N ILE A 90 -4.57 -9.17 -9.64
CA ILE A 90 -4.49 -8.13 -8.61
C ILE A 90 -3.15 -7.40 -8.70
N GLU A 91 -2.03 -8.12 -8.85
CA GLU A 91 -0.70 -7.54 -8.98
C GLU A 91 -0.57 -6.67 -10.25
N ASP A 92 -1.24 -7.06 -11.35
CA ASP A 92 -1.28 -6.27 -12.58
C ASP A 92 -2.19 -5.02 -12.47
N ALA A 93 -3.23 -5.09 -11.65
CA ALA A 93 -4.22 -4.02 -11.53
C ALA A 93 -3.89 -3.01 -10.42
N VAL A 94 -3.40 -3.48 -9.28
CA VAL A 94 -3.23 -2.71 -8.04
C VAL A 94 -1.77 -2.35 -7.84
N ARG A 95 -1.51 -1.04 -7.82
CA ARG A 95 -0.18 -0.50 -7.58
C ARG A 95 0.18 -0.48 -6.10
N THR A 96 -0.74 -0.01 -5.26
CA THR A 96 -0.49 0.15 -3.82
C THR A 96 -1.80 0.18 -3.04
N VAL A 97 -1.79 -0.45 -1.87
CA VAL A 97 -2.85 -0.31 -0.86
C VAL A 97 -2.27 0.44 0.33
N GLU A 98 -2.93 1.52 0.73
CA GLU A 98 -2.49 2.39 1.82
C GLU A 98 -3.63 2.54 2.85
N LEU A 99 -3.25 2.50 4.12
CA LEU A 99 -4.09 2.81 5.26
C LEU A 99 -3.70 4.19 5.75
N GLU A 100 -4.68 5.08 5.82
CA GLU A 100 -4.56 6.37 6.47
C GLU A 100 -5.29 6.31 7.80
N PHE A 101 -4.56 6.54 8.89
CA PHE A 101 -5.12 6.70 10.22
C PHE A 101 -5.26 8.20 10.48
N ILE A 102 -6.45 8.61 10.90
CA ILE A 102 -6.81 10.00 11.18
C ILE A 102 -7.22 10.09 12.65
N ARG A 103 -6.58 10.99 13.38
CA ARG A 103 -6.93 11.31 14.77
C ARG A 103 -7.54 12.70 14.83
N TYR A 104 -8.80 12.78 15.23
CA TYR A 104 -9.47 14.05 15.49
C TYR A 104 -9.22 14.46 16.94
N ALA A 105 -8.82 15.73 17.17
CA ALA A 105 -8.43 16.21 18.49
C ALA A 105 -9.56 16.13 19.55
N HIS A 106 -10.81 16.08 19.11
CA HIS A 106 -12.00 16.08 19.97
C HIS A 106 -12.71 14.72 20.02
N GLU A 107 -12.24 13.71 19.29
CA GLU A 107 -12.79 12.36 19.32
C GLU A 107 -11.86 11.42 20.10
N GLN A 108 -12.46 10.42 20.78
CA GLN A 108 -11.71 9.35 21.45
C GLN A 108 -11.36 8.20 20.48
N ASP A 109 -11.99 8.19 19.32
CA ASP A 109 -11.80 7.21 18.26
C ASP A 109 -10.84 7.73 17.20
N ALA A 110 -10.25 6.81 16.45
CA ALA A 110 -9.54 7.13 15.22
C ALA A 110 -10.39 6.71 14.02
N GLU A 111 -10.20 7.38 12.90
CA GLU A 111 -10.74 6.96 11.61
C GLU A 111 -9.65 6.30 10.80
N VAL A 112 -9.94 5.14 10.21
CA VAL A 112 -9.05 4.47 9.27
C VAL A 112 -9.66 4.54 7.89
N ALA A 113 -8.93 5.10 6.94
CA ALA A 113 -9.30 5.13 5.54
C ALA A 113 -8.42 4.18 4.73
N LEU A 114 -9.04 3.23 4.02
CA LEU A 114 -8.38 2.37 3.06
C LEU A 114 -8.37 3.07 1.70
N ARG A 115 -7.17 3.20 1.12
CA ARG A 115 -6.94 3.79 -0.19
C ARG A 115 -6.29 2.76 -1.11
N VAL A 116 -6.90 2.51 -2.26
CA VAL A 116 -6.36 1.61 -3.28
C VAL A 116 -5.96 2.45 -4.49
N ARG A 117 -4.69 2.36 -4.88
CA ARG A 117 -4.16 2.99 -6.09
C ARG A 117 -3.95 1.93 -7.16
N TYR A 118 -4.48 2.16 -8.35
CA TYR A 118 -4.36 1.24 -9.48
C TYR A 118 -3.17 1.60 -10.39
N GLU A 119 -2.68 0.63 -11.15
CA GLU A 119 -1.58 0.83 -12.13
C GLU A 119 -1.97 1.78 -13.26
N ASN A 120 -3.27 1.88 -13.57
CA ASN A 120 -3.79 2.84 -14.55
C ASN A 120 -3.81 4.31 -14.05
N GLY A 121 -3.30 4.57 -12.85
CA GLY A 121 -3.25 5.91 -12.24
C GLY A 121 -4.56 6.41 -11.64
N LYS A 122 -5.62 5.58 -11.63
CA LYS A 122 -6.86 5.87 -10.91
C LYS A 122 -6.75 5.44 -9.45
N ASP A 123 -7.49 6.12 -8.60
CA ASP A 123 -7.66 5.77 -7.19
C ASP A 123 -9.09 5.31 -6.95
N ALA A 124 -9.26 4.24 -6.17
CA ALA A 124 -10.55 3.85 -5.65
C ALA A 124 -11.08 4.91 -4.67
N PRO A 125 -12.42 5.06 -4.54
CA PRO A 125 -12.99 5.85 -3.46
C PRO A 125 -12.49 5.35 -2.10
N ALA A 126 -11.97 6.27 -1.27
CA ALA A 126 -11.50 5.89 0.06
C ALA A 126 -12.65 5.32 0.89
N LYS A 127 -12.42 4.16 1.52
CA LYS A 127 -13.40 3.49 2.37
C LYS A 127 -12.98 3.68 3.82
N THR A 128 -13.86 4.24 4.65
CA THR A 128 -13.50 4.63 6.02
C THR A 128 -14.22 3.79 7.07
N LYS A 129 -13.55 3.58 8.21
CA LYS A 129 -14.10 2.92 9.39
C LYS A 129 -13.60 3.62 10.64
N ARG A 130 -14.50 3.87 11.59
CA ARG A 130 -14.14 4.31 12.94
C ARG A 130 -13.66 3.11 13.74
N VAL A 131 -12.55 3.29 14.44
CA VAL A 131 -11.93 2.28 15.31
C VAL A 131 -11.63 2.92 16.65
N SER A 132 -11.79 2.14 17.72
CA SER A 132 -11.38 2.59 19.06
C SER A 132 -9.87 2.86 19.06
N TRP A 133 -9.43 3.83 19.87
CA TRP A 133 -7.99 4.07 20.07
C TRP A 133 -7.23 2.81 20.49
N THR A 134 -7.85 1.89 21.22
CA THR A 134 -7.22 0.62 21.63
C THR A 134 -7.04 -0.37 20.48
N GLU A 135 -7.83 -0.24 19.41
CA GLU A 135 -7.73 -1.07 18.21
C GLU A 135 -6.70 -0.54 17.20
N VAL A 136 -6.24 0.70 17.40
CA VAL A 136 -5.17 1.29 16.60
C VAL A 136 -3.84 0.59 16.91
N PRO A 137 -3.11 0.11 15.89
CA PRO A 137 -1.81 -0.53 16.08
C PRO A 137 -0.86 0.33 16.91
N GLU A 138 -0.10 -0.30 17.81
CA GLU A 138 0.79 0.40 18.73
C GLU A 138 1.83 1.26 17.98
N ALA A 139 2.37 0.76 16.87
CA ALA A 139 3.30 1.50 16.02
C ALA A 139 2.70 2.80 15.46
N VAL A 140 1.40 2.80 15.16
CA VAL A 140 0.67 3.98 14.68
C VAL A 140 0.40 4.96 15.82
N ARG A 141 0.00 4.46 16.99
CA ARG A 141 -0.19 5.29 18.20
C ARG A 141 1.10 6.01 18.60
N ALA A 142 2.21 5.28 18.64
CA ALA A 142 3.53 5.84 18.93
C ALA A 142 3.93 6.90 17.89
N ASP A 143 3.55 6.73 16.62
CA ASP A 143 3.80 7.72 15.58
C ASP A 143 2.99 9.01 15.77
N PHE A 144 1.73 8.90 16.18
CA PHE A 144 0.92 10.06 16.53
C PHE A 144 1.52 10.86 17.69
N GLU A 145 1.98 10.17 18.74
CA GLU A 145 2.60 10.80 19.91
C GLU A 145 3.96 11.43 19.57
N ARG A 146 4.80 10.71 18.81
CA ARG A 146 6.13 11.18 18.44
C ARG A 146 6.12 12.36 17.49
N ARG A 147 5.19 12.37 16.52
CA ARG A 147 5.17 13.37 15.44
C ARG A 147 4.18 14.51 15.69
N GLY A 148 3.23 14.34 16.61
CA GLY A 148 2.14 15.30 16.82
C GLY A 148 1.25 15.48 15.60
N SER A 149 1.27 14.53 14.66
CA SER A 149 0.47 14.58 13.42
C SER A 149 -1.00 14.26 13.71
N THR A 150 -1.91 14.69 12.84
CA THR A 150 -3.30 14.21 12.82
C THR A 150 -3.51 13.08 11.82
N HIS A 151 -2.53 12.82 10.94
CA HIS A 151 -2.57 11.76 9.93
C HIS A 151 -1.32 10.88 10.01
N VAL A 152 -1.50 9.57 9.92
CA VAL A 152 -0.42 8.59 9.82
C VAL A 152 -0.75 7.62 8.68
N PHE A 153 0.17 7.48 7.74
CA PHE A 153 0.01 6.58 6.59
C PHE A 153 0.81 5.29 6.81
N ARG A 154 0.24 4.16 6.39
CA ARG A 154 0.85 2.83 6.38
C ARG A 154 0.54 2.11 5.09
N THR A 155 1.55 1.54 4.46
CA THR A 155 1.32 0.64 3.32
C THR A 155 0.81 -0.70 3.85
N TRP A 156 -0.30 -1.18 3.32
CA TRP A 156 -0.79 -2.52 3.60
C TRP A 156 -0.28 -3.49 2.55
N VAL A 157 0.26 -4.61 3.02
CA VAL A 157 0.88 -5.63 2.17
C VAL A 157 -0.04 -6.84 2.10
N PHE A 158 -0.32 -7.28 0.87
CA PHE A 158 -1.12 -8.47 0.60
C PHE A 158 -0.53 -9.71 1.31
N PRO A 159 -1.37 -10.65 1.79
CA PRO A 159 -0.89 -11.83 2.52
C PRO A 159 0.17 -12.64 1.77
N TRP A 160 0.01 -12.82 0.45
CA TRP A 160 0.95 -13.57 -0.38
C TRP A 160 2.27 -12.85 -0.65
N ALA A 161 2.28 -11.51 -0.58
CA ALA A 161 3.51 -10.74 -0.70
C ALA A 161 4.37 -10.85 0.56
N ARG A 162 3.75 -11.02 1.74
CA ARG A 162 4.46 -11.25 3.01
C ARG A 162 5.21 -12.59 3.03
N VAL A 163 4.64 -13.63 2.41
CA VAL A 163 5.28 -14.96 2.33
C VAL A 163 6.52 -14.95 1.43
N ARG A 164 6.55 -14.11 0.39
CA ARG A 164 7.71 -13.97 -0.52
C ARG A 164 8.87 -13.19 0.11
N ALA A 165 8.65 -12.49 1.21
CA ALA A 165 9.65 -11.66 1.89
C ALA A 165 10.43 -12.41 2.99
N LEU A 166 10.06 -13.67 3.27
CA LEU A 166 10.76 -14.60 4.18
C LEU A 166 11.71 -15.50 3.40
#